data_AF-A0A1K0JC55-F1
#
_entry.id   AF-A0A1K0JC55-F1
#
_cell.length_a   1.000
_cell.length_b   1.000
_cell.length_c   1.000
_cell.angle_alpha   90.00
_cell.angle_beta   90.00
_cell.angle_gamma   90.00
#
_symmetry.space_group_name_H-M   'P 1'
#
loop_
_entity.id
_entity.type
_entity.pdbx_description
1 polymer ?
#
loop_
_entity_poly.entity_id
_entity_poly.type
_entity_poly.pdbx_seq_one_letter_code
_entity_poly.pdbx_strand_id
1 'polypeptide(L)'
;MALTAQQLADVRRYAGYPLLADSVVDDSRDFAYGWVSPGVWQTLSHRLTNLRPEEESILINSYLTKLATLETAITDAGANLDTEQAAVWKRNANEVRDRASLFDQWRRRMCDFIGIAPGPSLGRGGISIGRA
;
A
#
# COMPACT_ATOMS: atom_id res chain seq x y z
N MET A 1 3.03 0.18 -20.47
CA MET A 1 3.40 1.61 -20.52
C MET A 1 4.56 1.73 -19.55
N ALA A 2 4.82 2.86 -18.90
CA ALA A 2 5.60 2.86 -17.67
C ALA A 2 4.74 3.50 -16.59
N LEU A 3 4.91 3.13 -15.33
CA LEU A 3 4.19 3.77 -14.22
C LEU A 3 4.47 5.27 -14.19
N THR A 4 3.43 6.07 -13.93
CA THR A 4 3.59 7.51 -13.74
C THR A 4 4.28 7.80 -12.40
N ALA A 5 4.87 9.00 -12.26
CA ALA A 5 5.48 9.43 -11.01
C ALA A 5 4.49 9.36 -9.81
N GLN A 6 3.22 9.69 -10.06
CA GLN A 6 2.15 9.58 -9.06
C GLN A 6 1.92 8.12 -8.65
N GLN A 7 1.83 7.21 -9.62
CA GLN A 7 1.64 5.77 -9.34
C GLN A 7 2.82 5.20 -8.56
N LEU A 8 4.07 5.59 -8.88
CA LEU A 8 5.26 5.18 -8.12
C LEU A 8 5.18 5.64 -6.65
N ALA A 9 4.78 6.90 -6.43
CA ALA A 9 4.60 7.44 -5.08
C ALA A 9 3.47 6.73 -4.31
N ASP A 10 2.35 6.45 -4.98
CA ASP A 10 1.22 5.73 -4.38
C ASP A 10 1.59 4.30 -4.00
N VAL A 11 2.30 3.56 -4.86
CA VAL A 11 2.79 2.22 -4.50
C VAL A 11 3.64 2.26 -3.25
N ARG A 12 4.59 3.20 -3.15
CA ARG A 12 5.48 3.31 -1.98
C ARG A 12 4.70 3.60 -0.69
N ARG A 13 3.77 4.56 -0.75
CA ARG A 13 2.91 4.96 0.37
C ARG A 13 2.00 3.81 0.80
N TYR A 14 1.33 3.17 -0.15
CA TYR A 14 0.48 2.00 0.12
C TYR A 14 1.28 0.81 0.62
N ALA A 15 2.50 0.59 0.15
CA ALA A 15 3.39 -0.44 0.69
C ALA A 15 3.89 -0.12 2.10
N GLY A 16 3.65 1.10 2.60
CA GLY A 16 3.92 1.50 3.98
C GLY A 16 5.31 2.05 4.22
N TYR A 17 6.02 2.42 3.15
CA TYR A 17 7.31 3.06 3.20
C TYR A 17 7.18 4.59 3.25
N PRO A 18 8.13 5.29 3.89
CA PRO A 18 8.10 6.75 3.96
C PRO A 18 8.27 7.38 2.57
N LEU A 19 7.79 8.62 2.43
CA LEU A 19 8.06 9.43 1.26
C LEU A 19 9.57 9.59 1.02
N LEU A 20 9.96 9.77 -0.24
CA LEU A 20 11.37 9.93 -0.62
C LEU A 20 11.86 11.37 -0.54
N ALA A 21 11.02 12.36 -0.85
CA ALA A 21 11.42 13.76 -1.01
C ALA A 21 12.66 13.88 -1.92
N ASP A 22 13.76 14.42 -1.38
CA ASP A 22 15.03 14.63 -2.06
C ASP A 22 15.99 13.43 -2.00
N SER A 23 15.61 12.35 -1.28
CA SER A 23 16.41 11.13 -1.23
C SER A 23 16.37 10.36 -2.55
N VAL A 24 17.54 9.96 -3.03
CA VAL A 24 17.70 9.15 -4.24
C VAL A 24 17.61 7.67 -3.87
N VAL A 25 16.68 6.96 -4.51
CA VAL A 25 16.59 5.50 -4.45
C VAL A 25 17.13 4.86 -5.71
N ASP A 26 17.86 3.76 -5.54
CA ASP A 26 18.34 2.90 -6.62
C ASP A 26 18.41 1.43 -6.15
N ASP A 27 19.09 0.59 -6.90
CA ASP A 27 19.25 -0.86 -6.63
C ASP A 27 19.99 -1.17 -5.32
N SER A 28 20.72 -0.20 -4.76
CA SER A 28 21.50 -0.36 -3.52
C SER A 28 21.04 0.56 -2.38
N ARG A 29 20.21 1.57 -2.68
CA ARG A 29 19.82 2.64 -1.78
C ARG A 29 18.30 2.75 -1.66
N ASP A 30 17.64 1.68 -1.23
CA ASP A 30 16.23 1.75 -0.83
C ASP A 30 15.99 0.91 0.43
N PHE A 31 15.28 1.46 1.40
CA PHE A 31 14.82 0.72 2.57
C PHE A 31 13.76 -0.33 2.20
N ALA A 32 13.10 -0.16 1.07
CA ALA A 32 12.17 -1.13 0.52
C ALA A 32 12.91 -2.11 -0.40
N TYR A 33 13.24 -3.29 0.12
CA TYR A 33 13.88 -4.36 -0.64
C TYR A 33 13.37 -5.73 -0.20
N GLY A 34 13.56 -6.73 -1.06
CA GLY A 34 13.06 -8.07 -0.83
C GLY A 34 13.85 -9.13 -1.57
N TRP A 35 13.77 -10.36 -1.05
CA TRP A 35 14.30 -11.53 -1.71
C TRP A 35 13.27 -12.06 -2.68
N VAL A 36 13.56 -11.96 -3.98
CA VAL A 36 12.57 -12.14 -5.05
C VAL A 36 12.73 -13.46 -5.81
N SER A 37 13.93 -14.04 -5.75
CA SER A 37 14.31 -15.29 -6.39
C SER A 37 15.56 -15.82 -5.67
N PRO A 38 15.84 -17.14 -5.67
CA PRO A 38 17.05 -17.69 -5.04
C PRO A 38 18.33 -16.92 -5.40
N GLY A 39 18.99 -16.36 -4.38
CA GLY A 39 20.20 -15.54 -4.54
C GLY A 39 20.00 -14.11 -5.07
N VAL A 40 18.77 -13.67 -5.36
CA VAL A 40 18.48 -12.35 -5.95
C VAL A 40 17.70 -11.47 -4.98
N TRP A 41 18.29 -10.34 -4.63
CA TRP A 41 17.65 -9.25 -3.89
C TRP A 41 17.39 -8.09 -4.82
N GLN A 42 16.22 -7.48 -4.71
CA GLN A 42 15.85 -6.30 -5.50
C GLN A 42 15.17 -5.27 -4.61
N THR A 43 15.39 -3.99 -4.92
CA THR A 43 14.69 -2.87 -4.29
C THR A 43 13.32 -2.67 -4.94
N LEU A 44 12.42 -2.01 -4.22
CA LEU A 44 11.12 -1.60 -4.75
C LEU A 44 11.31 -0.71 -5.99
N SER A 45 12.26 0.23 -5.94
CA SER A 45 12.61 1.08 -7.09
C SER A 45 13.00 0.26 -8.33
N HIS A 46 13.87 -0.75 -8.16
CA HIS A 46 14.26 -1.65 -9.25
C HIS A 46 13.05 -2.39 -9.82
N ARG A 47 12.19 -2.94 -8.96
CA ARG A 47 11.03 -3.70 -9.40
C ARG A 47 10.04 -2.85 -10.18
N LEU A 48 9.72 -1.65 -9.69
CA LEU A 48 8.73 -0.78 -10.32
C LEU A 48 9.20 -0.20 -11.66
N THR A 49 10.51 -0.07 -11.86
CA THR A 49 11.08 0.39 -13.14
C THR A 49 11.27 -0.74 -14.15
N ASN A 50 11.22 -2.01 -13.72
CA ASN A 50 11.43 -3.19 -14.56
C ASN A 50 10.21 -4.13 -14.63
N LEU A 51 9.00 -3.60 -14.38
CA LEU A 51 7.77 -4.39 -14.51
C LEU A 51 7.52 -4.83 -15.95
N ARG A 52 6.97 -6.03 -16.11
CA ARG A 52 6.40 -6.45 -17.39
C ARG A 52 5.07 -5.73 -17.64
N PRO A 53 4.65 -5.54 -18.91
CA PRO A 53 3.39 -4.85 -19.22
C PRO A 53 2.15 -5.45 -18.54
N GLU A 54 2.10 -6.78 -18.41
CA GLU A 54 1.03 -7.48 -17.72
C GLU A 54 1.02 -7.23 -16.21
N GLU A 55 2.20 -7.16 -15.59
CA GLU A 55 2.35 -6.88 -14.15
C GLU A 55 2.00 -5.44 -13.83
N GLU A 56 2.39 -4.50 -14.70
CA GLU A 56 1.98 -3.10 -14.63
C GLU A 56 0.46 -2.97 -14.69
N SER A 57 -0.19 -3.65 -15.65
CA SER A 57 -1.65 -3.64 -15.78
C SER A 57 -2.34 -4.18 -14.52
N ILE A 58 -1.83 -5.28 -13.94
CA ILE A 58 -2.35 -5.82 -12.69
C ILE A 58 -2.17 -4.82 -11.56
N LEU A 59 -0.99 -4.23 -11.42
CA LEU A 59 -0.68 -3.27 -10.36
C LEU A 59 -1.61 -2.06 -10.41
N ILE A 60 -1.80 -1.47 -11.59
CA ILE A 60 -2.66 -0.31 -11.78
C ILE A 60 -4.13 -0.69 -11.56
N ASN A 61 -4.64 -1.64 -12.34
CA ASN A 61 -6.08 -1.89 -12.44
C ASN A 61 -6.65 -2.68 -11.26
N SER A 62 -5.84 -3.57 -10.66
CA SER A 62 -6.30 -4.43 -9.57
C SER A 62 -5.96 -3.87 -8.20
N TYR A 63 -4.81 -3.20 -8.04
CA TYR A 63 -4.36 -2.71 -6.74
C TYR A 63 -4.55 -1.20 -6.59
N LEU A 64 -3.87 -0.37 -7.40
CA LEU A 64 -3.88 1.09 -7.19
C LEU A 64 -5.28 1.69 -7.27
N THR A 65 -6.08 1.30 -8.27
CA THR A 65 -7.47 1.76 -8.38
C THR A 65 -8.30 1.38 -7.16
N LYS A 66 -8.20 0.13 -6.69
CA LYS A 66 -9.01 -0.35 -5.55
C LYS A 66 -8.55 0.23 -4.23
N LEU A 67 -7.24 0.40 -4.04
CA LEU A 67 -6.66 1.01 -2.85
C LEU A 67 -7.11 2.47 -2.71
N ALA A 68 -7.12 3.24 -3.79
CA ALA A 68 -7.65 4.60 -3.78
C ALA A 68 -9.14 4.61 -3.37
N THR A 69 -9.96 3.71 -3.93
CA THR A 69 -11.38 3.59 -3.53
C THR A 69 -11.54 3.22 -2.05
N LEU A 70 -10.77 2.26 -1.56
CA LEU A 70 -10.82 1.81 -0.16
C LEU A 70 -10.36 2.91 0.81
N GLU A 71 -9.34 3.69 0.44
CA GLU A 71 -8.85 4.81 1.25
C GLU A 71 -9.92 5.90 1.39
N THR A 72 -10.50 6.36 0.28
CA THR A 72 -11.60 7.35 0.29
C THR A 72 -12.82 6.83 1.05
N ALA A 73 -13.15 5.55 0.89
CA ALA A 73 -14.27 4.91 1.57
C ALA A 73 -14.14 4.94 3.11
N ILE A 74 -12.93 5.04 3.67
CA ILE A 74 -12.71 5.17 5.12
C ILE A 74 -13.09 6.58 5.58
N THR A 75 -12.62 7.61 4.87
CA THR A 75 -12.90 9.01 5.25
C THR A 75 -14.37 9.36 5.04
N ASP A 76 -14.99 8.85 3.99
CA ASP A 76 -16.40 9.10 3.68
C ASP A 76 -17.35 8.51 4.73
N ALA A 77 -16.96 7.40 5.37
CA ALA A 77 -17.72 6.82 6.49
C ALA A 77 -17.80 7.78 7.70
N GLY A 78 -16.95 8.80 7.76
CA GLY A 78 -16.97 9.87 8.76
C GLY A 78 -18.31 10.59 8.85
N ALA A 79 -19.03 10.74 7.73
CA ALA A 79 -20.32 11.43 7.69
C ALA A 79 -21.41 10.78 8.56
N ASN A 80 -21.26 9.49 8.87
CA ASN A 80 -22.24 8.71 9.65
C ASN A 80 -21.74 8.37 11.07
N LEU A 81 -20.65 9.00 11.54
CA LEU A 81 -20.06 8.68 12.84
C LEU A 81 -20.87 9.20 14.03
N ASP A 82 -21.59 10.30 13.86
CA ASP A 82 -22.33 10.95 14.95
C ASP A 82 -23.74 10.40 15.16
N THR A 83 -24.24 9.57 14.22
CA THR A 83 -25.62 9.06 14.24
C THR A 83 -25.64 7.55 14.47
N GLU A 84 -26.05 7.11 15.65
CA GLU A 84 -26.15 5.66 15.94
C GLU A 84 -27.37 5.00 15.27
N GLN A 85 -28.47 5.73 15.16
CA GLN A 85 -29.70 5.27 14.53
C GLN A 85 -30.44 6.44 13.85
N ALA A 86 -30.90 6.22 12.62
CA ALA A 86 -31.76 7.15 11.88
C ALA A 86 -33.02 6.41 11.43
N ALA A 87 -34.14 6.66 12.11
CA ALA A 87 -35.39 5.91 11.95
C ALA A 87 -35.17 4.38 12.12
N VAL A 88 -35.52 3.57 11.11
CA VAL A 88 -35.36 2.10 11.14
C VAL A 88 -33.91 1.68 10.82
N TRP A 89 -33.09 2.57 10.28
CA TRP A 89 -31.71 2.27 9.91
C TRP A 89 -30.77 2.37 11.11
N LYS A 90 -30.03 1.29 11.36
CA LYS A 90 -28.97 1.22 12.37
C LYS A 90 -27.62 1.16 11.68
N ARG A 91 -26.67 1.98 12.13
CA ARG A 91 -25.31 1.96 11.56
C ARG A 91 -24.55 0.68 11.94
N ASN A 92 -23.55 0.32 11.14
CA ASN A 92 -22.52 -0.64 11.57
C ASN A 92 -21.50 0.10 12.47
N ALA A 93 -21.53 -0.19 13.77
CA ALA A 93 -20.60 0.42 14.74
C ALA A 93 -19.12 0.11 14.46
N ASN A 94 -18.84 -0.96 13.68
CA ASN A 94 -17.49 -1.37 13.32
C ASN A 94 -17.09 -0.93 11.90
N GLU A 95 -17.93 -0.18 11.18
CA GLU A 95 -17.73 0.11 9.75
C GLU A 95 -16.34 0.68 9.43
N VAL A 96 -15.90 1.71 10.15
CA VAL A 96 -14.59 2.33 9.93
C VAL A 96 -13.46 1.34 10.21
N ARG A 97 -13.59 0.52 11.27
CA ARG A 97 -12.61 -0.51 11.60
C ARG A 97 -12.53 -1.59 10.52
N ASP A 98 -13.67 -2.05 10.03
CA ASP A 98 -13.74 -3.10 9.01
C ASP A 98 -13.19 -2.60 7.67
N ARG A 99 -13.50 -1.35 7.29
CA ARG A 99 -12.95 -0.70 6.09
C ARG A 99 -11.44 -0.50 6.19
N ALA A 100 -10.93 -0.03 7.33
CA ALA A 100 -9.49 0.11 7.56
C ALA A 100 -8.76 -1.23 7.51
N SER A 101 -9.34 -2.28 8.12
CA SER A 101 -8.80 -3.64 8.05
C SER A 101 -8.76 -4.18 6.61
N LEU A 102 -9.82 -3.95 5.83
CA LEU A 102 -9.86 -4.34 4.43
C LEU A 102 -8.78 -3.60 3.62
N PHE A 103 -8.62 -2.29 3.84
CA PHE A 103 -7.57 -1.50 3.19
C PHE A 103 -6.17 -2.05 3.49
N ASP A 104 -5.83 -2.30 4.76
CA ASP A 104 -4.53 -2.84 5.14
C ASP A 104 -4.29 -4.26 4.59
N GLN A 105 -5.33 -5.09 4.49
CA GLN A 105 -5.23 -6.41 3.84
C GLN A 105 -4.87 -6.28 2.35
N TRP A 106 -5.51 -5.37 1.63
CA TRP A 106 -5.21 -5.13 0.20
C TRP A 106 -3.81 -4.54 -0.01
N ARG A 107 -3.36 -3.66 0.89
CA ARG A 107 -1.98 -3.12 0.88
C ARG A 107 -0.95 -4.25 1.01
N ARG A 108 -1.17 -5.19 1.94
CA ARG A 108 -0.29 -6.35 2.11
C ARG A 108 -0.28 -7.27 0.89
N ARG A 109 -1.44 -7.55 0.30
CA ARG A 109 -1.52 -8.35 -0.94
C ARG A 109 -0.77 -7.69 -2.10
N MET A 110 -0.80 -6.36 -2.19
CA MET A 110 0.01 -5.63 -3.17
C MET A 110 1.51 -5.81 -2.89
N CYS A 111 1.95 -5.71 -1.64
CA CYS A 111 3.33 -5.99 -1.23
C CYS A 111 3.77 -7.41 -1.62
N ASP A 112 2.93 -8.40 -1.35
CA ASP A 112 3.18 -9.81 -1.71
C ASP A 112 3.30 -9.98 -3.23
N PHE A 113 2.43 -9.34 -4.02
CA PHE A 113 2.51 -9.34 -5.48
C PHE A 113 3.81 -8.74 -6.00
N ILE A 114 4.24 -7.61 -5.41
CA ILE A 114 5.51 -6.96 -5.75
C ILE A 114 6.71 -7.74 -5.17
N GLY A 115 6.51 -8.69 -4.25
CA GLY A 115 7.59 -9.42 -3.60
C GLY A 115 8.49 -8.53 -2.72
N ILE A 116 7.91 -7.49 -2.12
CA ILE A 116 8.59 -6.61 -1.16
C ILE A 116 7.83 -6.71 0.15
N ALA A 117 8.53 -6.82 1.28
CA ALA A 117 7.88 -6.90 2.57
C ALA A 117 7.06 -5.61 2.85
N PRO A 118 5.94 -5.69 3.59
CA PRO A 118 5.24 -4.49 4.06
C PRO A 118 6.19 -3.58 4.84
N GLY A 119 6.11 -2.27 4.61
CA GLY A 119 6.94 -1.28 5.28
C GLY A 119 6.48 -0.97 6.72
N PRO A 120 7.25 -0.13 7.44
CA PRO A 120 7.05 0.13 8.88
C PRO A 120 5.67 0.64 9.26
N SER A 121 4.97 1.38 8.39
CA SER A 121 3.64 1.91 8.71
C SER A 121 2.52 0.86 8.67
N LEU A 122 2.79 -0.32 8.10
CA LEU A 122 1.89 -1.48 8.13
C LEU A 122 2.15 -2.37 9.36
N GLY A 123 2.95 -1.93 10.34
CA GLY A 123 3.19 -2.66 11.58
C GLY A 123 4.17 -3.84 11.40
N ARG A 124 3.88 -5.02 12.00
CA ARG A 124 4.76 -6.20 11.92
C ARG A 124 4.81 -6.74 10.49
N GLY A 125 5.69 -6.17 9.68
CA GLY A 125 6.10 -6.65 8.37
C GLY A 125 7.52 -6.16 8.12
N GLY A 126 8.46 -7.09 7.93
CA GLY A 126 9.83 -6.86 7.45
C GLY A 126 10.79 -6.06 8.33
N ILE A 127 10.44 -4.84 8.73
CA ILE A 127 11.35 -3.85 9.32
C ILE A 127 10.65 -3.17 10.50
N SER A 128 11.00 -3.56 11.73
CA SER A 128 10.73 -2.73 12.91
C SER A 128 11.85 -1.70 13.04
N ILE A 129 11.52 -0.41 12.93
CA ILE A 129 12.47 0.65 13.30
C ILE A 129 12.57 0.63 14.83
N GLY A 130 13.59 -0.05 15.35
CA GLY A 130 13.98 0.07 16.74
C GLY A 130 14.49 1.48 17.00
N ARG A 131 13.89 2.19 17.95
CA ARG A 131 14.53 3.39 18.51
C ARG A 131 15.82 2.93 19.20
N ALA A 132 16.96 3.44 18.76
CA ALA A 132 18.21 3.42 19.53
C ALA A 132 18.16 4.49 20.62
#